data_AF-A0A9Q0LL13-F1
#
_entry.id   AF-A0A9Q0LL13-F1
#
_cell.length_a   1.000
_cell.length_b   1.000
_cell.length_c   1.000
_cell.angle_alpha   90.00
_cell.angle_beta   90.00
_cell.angle_gamma   90.00
#
_symmetry.space_group_name_H-M   'P 1'
#
loop_
_entity.id
_entity.type
_entity.pdbx_description
1 polymer ?
#
loop_
_entity_poly.entity_id
_entity_poly.type
_entity_poly.pdbx_seq_one_letter_code
_entity_poly.pdbx_strand_id
1 'polypeptide(L)'
;MKNETEGGVIILKLASSVSDGIPFKLITSYKDTKGQEFVDSQTINFLDILEKNDENDHFQDLMARKGILLIRYVSFVHQILDKETVDEESKTKIRQFKEYFLKEMKEIGDESLDREIVMLDKFLKAFSQKNFFSNF
;
A
#
# COMPACT_ATOMS: atom_id res chain seq x y z
N MET A 1 -27.83 -11.52 2.20
CA MET A 1 -26.77 -11.85 3.18
C MET A 1 -25.45 -11.39 2.58
N LYS A 2 -24.75 -10.45 3.23
CA LYS A 2 -23.46 -9.95 2.78
C LYS A 2 -22.42 -11.02 3.13
N ASN A 3 -21.96 -11.78 2.14
CA ASN A 3 -20.78 -12.63 2.28
C ASN A 3 -19.56 -11.70 2.21
N GLU A 4 -19.27 -11.00 3.30
CA GLU A 4 -18.00 -10.30 3.44
C GLU A 4 -16.97 -11.36 3.80
N THR A 5 -16.12 -11.74 2.85
CA THR A 5 -14.96 -12.58 3.10
C THR A 5 -14.02 -11.80 4.02
N GLU A 6 -13.91 -12.21 5.29
CA GLU A 6 -12.87 -11.71 6.20
C GLU A 6 -11.52 -12.29 5.76
N GLY A 7 -10.87 -11.61 4.83
CA GLY A 7 -9.55 -11.98 4.32
C GLY A 7 -8.42 -11.29 5.07
N GLY A 8 -7.33 -12.01 5.33
CA GLY A 8 -6.05 -11.45 5.76
C GLY A 8 -5.10 -11.30 4.58
N VAL A 9 -4.22 -10.30 4.61
CA VAL A 9 -3.17 -10.10 3.59
C VAL A 9 -1.83 -10.52 4.17
N ILE A 10 -1.11 -11.40 3.46
CA ILE A 10 0.28 -11.75 3.76
C ILE A 10 1.16 -11.06 2.72
N ILE A 11 2.08 -10.21 3.18
CA ILE A 11 3.09 -9.58 2.31
C ILE A 11 4.41 -10.31 2.45
N LEU A 12 4.96 -10.73 1.32
CA LEU A 12 6.29 -11.32 1.22
C LEU A 12 7.23 -10.33 0.55
N LYS A 13 8.33 -9.98 1.23
CA LYS A 13 9.41 -9.17 0.65
C LYS A 13 10.48 -10.12 0.11
N LEU A 14 10.68 -10.11 -1.21
CA LEU A 14 11.70 -10.92 -1.87
C LEU A 14 13.03 -10.17 -1.94
N ALA A 15 14.14 -10.91 -1.89
CA ALA A 15 15.48 -10.35 -2.08
C ALA A 15 15.68 -9.95 -3.55
N SER A 16 16.42 -8.87 -3.79
CA SER A 16 16.62 -8.30 -5.14
C SER A 16 17.31 -9.24 -6.13
N SER A 17 17.99 -10.29 -5.66
CA SER A 17 18.65 -11.29 -6.50
C SER A 17 17.70 -12.22 -7.27
N VAL A 18 16.38 -12.06 -7.11
CA VAL A 18 15.35 -12.79 -7.85
C VAL A 18 15.01 -12.09 -9.19
N SER A 19 15.68 -10.98 -9.52
CA SER A 19 15.35 -10.10 -10.66
C SER A 19 15.89 -10.52 -12.03
N ASP A 20 16.53 -11.67 -12.19
CA ASP A 20 17.20 -12.05 -13.46
C ASP A 20 16.22 -12.53 -14.56
N GLY A 21 14.96 -12.10 -14.52
CA GLY A 21 13.90 -12.53 -15.44
C GLY A 21 13.54 -14.01 -15.34
N ILE A 22 13.99 -14.68 -14.27
CA ILE A 22 13.64 -16.06 -13.99
C ILE A 22 12.26 -16.07 -13.31
N PRO A 23 11.26 -16.77 -13.87
CA PRO A 23 9.96 -16.90 -13.23
C PRO A 23 10.12 -17.64 -11.88
N PHE A 24 9.47 -17.14 -10.84
CA PHE A 24 9.47 -17.77 -9.52
C PHE A 24 8.08 -18.35 -9.21
N LYS A 25 8.06 -19.51 -8.55
CA LYS A 25 6.84 -20.18 -8.14
C LYS A 25 6.54 -19.89 -6.67
N LEU A 26 5.46 -19.16 -6.41
CA LEU A 26 4.91 -19.01 -5.08
C LEU A 26 4.04 -20.24 -4.76
N ILE A 27 4.25 -20.82 -3.59
CA ILE A 27 3.43 -21.92 -3.07
C ILE A 27 2.99 -21.49 -1.67
N THR A 28 1.69 -21.51 -1.42
CA THR A 28 1.12 -21.27 -0.10
C THR A 28 0.45 -22.53 0.40
N SER A 29 0.61 -22.84 1.68
CA SER A 29 -0.07 -23.96 2.33
C SER A 29 -0.56 -23.53 3.71
N TYR A 30 -1.82 -23.77 4.02
CA TYR A 30 -2.42 -23.39 5.30
C TYR A 30 -3.45 -24.41 5.77
N LYS A 31 -3.76 -24.38 7.07
CA LYS A 31 -4.82 -25.18 7.70
C LYS A 31 -5.96 -24.27 8.13
N ASP A 32 -7.18 -24.69 7.86
CA ASP A 32 -8.35 -24.02 8.44
C ASP A 32 -8.55 -24.39 9.92
N THR A 33 -9.57 -23.80 10.54
CA THR A 33 -9.93 -24.07 11.94
C THR A 33 -10.42 -25.50 12.19
N LYS A 34 -10.75 -26.25 11.14
CA LYS A 34 -11.15 -27.67 11.19
C LYS A 34 -9.96 -28.60 10.95
N GLY A 35 -8.76 -28.05 10.73
CA GLY A 35 -7.55 -28.80 10.44
C GLY A 35 -7.43 -29.27 8.99
N GLN A 36 -8.31 -28.82 8.09
CA GLN A 36 -8.24 -29.12 6.67
C GLN A 36 -7.08 -28.34 6.03
N GLU A 37 -6.21 -29.05 5.30
CA GLU A 37 -5.10 -28.45 4.57
C GLU A 37 -5.54 -27.93 3.20
N PHE A 38 -5.05 -26.73 2.87
CA PHE A 38 -5.19 -26.09 1.57
C PHE A 38 -3.82 -25.75 1.03
N VAL A 39 -3.65 -25.92 -0.28
CA VAL A 39 -2.42 -25.56 -1.00
C VAL A 39 -2.81 -24.80 -2.26
N ASP A 40 -2.13 -23.69 -2.51
CA ASP A 40 -2.24 -22.92 -3.74
C ASP A 40 -0.86 -22.60 -4.30
N SER A 41 -0.76 -22.46 -5.62
CA SER A 41 0.51 -22.11 -6.26
C SER A 41 0.35 -21.29 -7.52
N GLN A 42 1.20 -20.28 -7.64
CA GLN A 42 1.24 -19.38 -8.77
C GLN A 42 2.68 -19.19 -9.24
N THR A 43 2.90 -19.25 -10.56
CA THR A 43 4.19 -18.88 -11.16
C THR A 43 4.10 -17.43 -11.62
N ILE A 44 5.07 -16.61 -11.22
CA ILE A 44 5.11 -15.19 -11.50
C ILE A 44 6.41 -14.87 -12.25
N ASN A 45 6.28 -14.14 -13.35
CA ASN A 45 7.41 -13.58 -14.08
C ASN A 45 7.39 -12.06 -13.95
N PHE A 46 8.47 -11.48 -13.41
CA PHE A 46 8.57 -10.04 -13.22
C PHE A 46 8.64 -9.27 -14.55
N LEU A 47 9.23 -9.84 -15.61
CA LEU A 47 9.23 -9.18 -16.92
C LEU A 47 7.81 -8.98 -17.44
N ASP A 48 6.97 -10.00 -17.34
CA ASP A 48 5.57 -9.93 -17.78
C ASP A 48 4.76 -8.89 -17.00
N ILE A 49 5.16 -8.58 -15.76
CA ILE A 49 4.55 -7.53 -14.94
C ILE A 49 5.07 -6.15 -15.36
N LEU A 50 6.37 -6.01 -15.64
CA LEU A 50 6.99 -4.73 -16.01
C LEU A 50 6.67 -4.29 -17.44
N GLU A 51 6.50 -5.23 -18.38
CA GLU A 51 6.18 -4.94 -19.78
C GLU A 51 4.72 -4.54 -20.00
N LYS A 52 3.82 -4.97 -19.09
CA LYS A 52 2.45 -4.48 -19.02
C LYS A 52 2.46 -3.07 -18.42
N ASN A 53 2.72 -2.07 -19.26
CA ASN A 53 2.71 -0.64 -18.96
C ASN A 53 1.33 -0.08 -18.52
N ASP A 54 0.43 -0.91 -17.99
CA ASP A 54 -0.83 -0.48 -17.43
C ASP A 54 -0.68 -0.41 -15.91
N GLU A 55 -0.40 0.80 -15.40
CA GLU A 55 -0.26 1.08 -13.96
C GLU A 55 -1.44 0.57 -13.11
N ASN A 56 -2.57 0.21 -13.75
CA ASN A 56 -3.80 -0.21 -13.11
C ASN A 56 -4.00 -1.74 -13.02
N ASP A 57 -3.20 -2.57 -13.70
CA ASP A 57 -3.52 -4.01 -13.91
C ASP A 57 -2.63 -4.99 -13.11
N HIS A 58 -1.94 -4.51 -12.07
CA HIS A 58 -1.09 -5.38 -11.24
C HIS A 58 -1.82 -6.05 -10.07
N PHE A 59 -3.10 -5.72 -9.86
CA PHE A 59 -3.86 -6.23 -8.72
C PHE A 59 -4.83 -7.33 -9.16
N GLN A 60 -4.74 -8.50 -8.51
CA GLN A 60 -5.64 -9.63 -8.77
C GLN A 60 -7.10 -9.30 -8.43
N ASP A 61 -7.32 -8.50 -7.37
CA ASP A 61 -8.65 -8.06 -6.96
C ASP A 61 -8.61 -6.72 -6.18
N LEU A 62 -9.78 -6.10 -6.02
CA LEU A 62 -9.94 -4.81 -5.34
C LEU A 62 -9.59 -4.85 -3.85
N MET A 63 -9.77 -6.00 -3.18
CA MET A 63 -9.46 -6.15 -1.76
C MET A 63 -7.96 -6.24 -1.52
N ALA A 64 -7.22 -6.95 -2.37
CA ALA A 64 -5.77 -6.96 -2.40
C ALA A 64 -5.22 -5.56 -2.68
N ARG A 65 -5.81 -4.83 -3.66
CA ARG A 65 -5.48 -3.43 -3.94
C ARG A 65 -5.67 -2.53 -2.72
N LYS A 66 -6.83 -2.63 -2.05
CA LYS A 66 -7.12 -1.90 -0.81
C LYS A 66 -6.13 -2.25 0.32
N GLY A 67 -5.85 -3.53 0.52
CA GLY A 67 -4.91 -3.99 1.54
C GLY A 67 -3.51 -3.42 1.33
N ILE A 68 -3.01 -3.47 0.08
CA ILE A 68 -1.71 -2.89 -0.29
C ILE A 68 -1.70 -1.37 -0.09
N LEU A 69 -2.77 -0.67 -0.48
CA LEU A 69 -2.90 0.77 -0.29
C LEU A 69 -2.80 1.17 1.19
N LEU A 70 -3.53 0.48 2.07
CA LEU A 70 -3.52 0.74 3.52
C LEU A 70 -2.14 0.48 4.13
N ILE A 71 -1.44 -0.57 3.68
CA ILE A 71 -0.09 -0.88 4.17
C ILE A 71 0.92 0.18 3.72
N ARG A 72 0.81 0.66 2.47
CA ARG A 72 1.60 1.78 1.97
C ARG A 72 1.34 3.04 2.77
N TYR A 73 0.08 3.32 3.11
CA TYR A 73 -0.29 4.44 3.97
C TYR A 73 0.35 4.35 5.34
N VAL A 74 0.22 3.22 6.04
CA VAL A 74 0.84 3.03 7.37
C VAL A 74 2.35 3.20 7.30
N SER A 75 3.00 2.61 6.28
CA SER A 75 4.44 2.75 6.07
C SER A 75 4.86 4.20 5.84
N PHE A 76 4.08 4.93 5.05
CA PHE A 76 4.32 6.34 4.76
C PHE A 76 4.12 7.22 6.01
N VAL A 77 3.08 6.95 6.80
CA VAL A 77 2.84 7.63 8.08
C VAL A 77 4.01 7.42 9.04
N HIS A 78 4.51 6.19 9.19
CA HIS A 78 5.70 5.94 10.01
C HIS A 78 6.90 6.75 9.52
N GLN A 79 7.17 6.77 8.22
CA GLN A 79 8.25 7.57 7.64
C GLN A 79 8.12 9.07 7.92
N ILE A 80 6.90 9.61 7.98
CA ILE A 80 6.66 11.01 8.34
C ILE A 80 6.91 11.23 9.82
N LEU A 81 6.39 10.34 10.67
CA LEU A 81 6.48 10.46 12.13
C LEU A 81 7.91 10.28 12.65
N ASP A 82 8.70 9.44 11.99
CA ASP A 82 10.12 9.23 12.30
C ASP A 82 10.98 10.46 11.97
N LYS A 83 10.46 11.40 11.17
CA LYS A 83 11.16 12.66 10.89
C LYS A 83 10.94 13.67 12.02
N GLU A 84 12.04 14.14 12.60
CA GLU A 84 12.02 15.19 13.63
C GLU A 84 11.49 16.54 13.09
N THR A 85 11.73 16.82 11.81
CA THR A 85 11.27 18.03 11.11
C THR A 85 10.65 17.70 9.77
N VAL A 86 9.60 18.44 9.40
CA VAL A 86 8.91 18.31 8.12
C VAL A 86 9.26 19.52 7.28
N ASP A 87 10.23 19.30 6.38
CA ASP A 87 10.64 20.25 5.37
C ASP A 87 9.65 20.31 4.18
N GLU A 88 9.90 21.22 3.24
CA GLU A 88 9.10 21.35 2.03
C GLU A 88 9.17 20.09 1.13
N GLU A 89 10.27 19.34 1.18
CA GLU A 89 10.39 18.05 0.51
C GLU A 89 9.36 17.06 1.07
N SER A 90 9.25 16.96 2.39
CA SER A 90 8.29 16.09 3.07
C SER A 90 6.86 16.50 2.78
N LYS A 91 6.55 17.81 2.75
CA LYS A 91 5.23 18.29 2.32
C LYS A 91 4.92 17.90 0.87
N THR A 92 5.91 17.98 -0.01
CA THR A 92 5.77 17.57 -1.41
C THR A 92 5.47 16.07 -1.52
N LYS A 93 6.22 15.23 -0.79
CA LYS A 93 5.96 13.78 -0.72
C LYS A 93 4.57 13.47 -0.17
N ILE A 94 4.11 14.20 0.85
CA ILE A 94 2.75 14.02 1.40
C ILE A 94 1.69 14.35 0.36
N ARG A 95 1.85 15.43 -0.41
CA ARG A 95 0.91 15.79 -1.49
C ARG A 95 0.89 14.73 -2.59
N GLN A 96 2.06 14.29 -3.06
CA GLN A 96 2.17 13.24 -4.08
C GLN A 96 1.53 11.94 -3.61
N PHE A 97 1.80 11.53 -2.36
CA PHE A 97 1.20 10.33 -1.81
C PHE A 97 -0.32 10.47 -1.66
N LYS A 98 -0.82 11.65 -1.26
CA LYS A 98 -2.26 11.94 -1.17
C LYS A 98 -2.94 11.82 -2.54
N GLU A 99 -2.34 12.39 -3.59
CA GLU A 99 -2.86 12.30 -4.97
C GLU A 99 -2.91 10.84 -5.45
N TYR A 100 -1.83 10.09 -5.22
CA TYR A 100 -1.80 8.65 -5.49
C TYR A 100 -2.91 7.92 -4.72
N PHE A 101 -3.06 8.19 -3.41
CA PHE A 101 -4.06 7.53 -2.59
C PHE A 101 -5.50 7.83 -3.05
N LEU A 102 -5.79 9.06 -3.47
CA LEU A 102 -7.09 9.45 -4.04
C LEU A 102 -7.39 8.72 -5.36
N LYS A 103 -6.39 8.57 -6.24
CA LYS A 103 -6.52 7.79 -7.48
C LYS A 103 -6.91 6.34 -7.13
N GLU A 104 -6.18 5.71 -6.23
CA GLU A 104 -6.46 4.32 -5.81
C GLU A 104 -7.82 4.17 -5.13
N MET A 105 -8.19 5.11 -4.26
CA MET A 105 -9.50 5.11 -3.58
C MET A 105 -10.66 5.16 -4.60
N LYS A 106 -10.51 5.96 -5.67
CA LYS A 106 -11.49 6.02 -6.76
C LYS A 106 -11.62 4.69 -7.50
N GLU A 107 -10.49 4.03 -7.78
CA GLU A 107 -10.47 2.72 -8.44
C GLU A 107 -11.05 1.60 -7.55
N ILE A 108 -10.82 1.67 -6.23
CA ILE A 108 -11.38 0.74 -5.25
C ILE A 108 -12.88 0.99 -5.01
N GLY A 109 -13.32 2.25 -5.12
CA GLY A 109 -14.72 2.65 -4.90
C GLY A 109 -15.14 2.61 -3.43
N ASP A 110 -14.20 2.77 -2.49
CA ASP A 110 -14.45 2.67 -1.05
C ASP A 110 -14.28 4.02 -0.34
N GLU A 111 -15.41 4.66 -0.03
CA GLU A 111 -15.48 5.96 0.65
C GLU A 111 -14.98 5.91 2.11
N SER A 112 -14.90 4.73 2.74
CA SER A 112 -14.42 4.63 4.13
C SER A 112 -12.95 5.04 4.29
N LEU A 113 -12.20 5.03 3.18
CA LEU A 113 -10.80 5.44 3.06
C LEU A 113 -10.59 6.97 3.16
N ASP A 114 -11.68 7.76 3.22
CA ASP A 114 -11.59 9.21 3.44
C ASP A 114 -10.90 9.58 4.76
N ARG A 115 -10.91 8.69 5.75
CA ARG A 115 -10.27 8.92 7.06
C ARG A 115 -8.76 9.11 6.92
N GLU A 116 -8.13 8.30 6.08
CA GLU A 116 -6.71 8.36 5.76
C GLU A 116 -6.37 9.69 5.06
N ILE A 117 -7.22 10.14 4.12
CA ILE A 117 -7.09 11.44 3.44
C ILE A 117 -7.16 12.59 4.43
N VAL A 118 -8.15 12.59 5.32
CA VAL A 118 -8.31 13.61 6.37
C VAL A 118 -7.07 13.68 7.26
N MET A 119 -6.44 12.54 7.53
CA MET A 119 -5.24 12.46 8.34
C MET A 119 -4.02 13.05 7.61
N LEU A 120 -3.84 12.76 6.31
CA LEU A 120 -2.80 13.40 5.47
C LEU A 120 -2.98 14.93 5.43
N ASP A 121 -4.22 15.42 5.37
CA ASP A 121 -4.50 16.87 5.44
C ASP A 121 -4.13 17.48 6.80
N LYS A 122 -4.36 16.75 7.89
CA LYS A 122 -3.92 17.20 9.22
C LYS A 122 -2.40 17.33 9.30
N PHE A 123 -1.66 16.40 8.71
CA PHE A 123 -0.20 16.53 8.62
C PHE A 123 0.22 17.78 7.84
N LEU A 124 -0.32 17.99 6.63
CA LEU A 124 0.00 19.19 5.84
C LEU A 124 -0.27 20.50 6.60
N LYS A 125 -1.35 20.56 7.39
CA LYS A 125 -1.70 21.72 8.22
C LYS A 125 -0.77 21.89 9.43
N ALA A 126 -0.58 20.83 10.21
CA ALA A 126 0.25 20.88 11.43
C ALA A 126 1.70 21.28 11.11
N PHE A 127 2.22 20.78 9.99
CA PHE A 127 3.59 21.09 9.55
C PHE A 127 3.73 22.45 8.84
N SER A 128 2.61 23.13 8.54
CA SER A 128 2.64 24.53 8.13
C SER A 128 2.85 25.48 9.32
N GLN A 129 2.32 25.12 10.50
CA GLN A 129 2.34 25.97 11.69
C GLN A 129 3.67 25.90 12.48
N LYS A 130 4.38 24.77 12.44
CA LYS A 130 5.62 24.57 13.22
C LYS A 130 6.80 25.45 12.76
N ASN A 131 6.77 25.97 11.52
CA ASN A 131 7.77 26.91 10.99
C ASN A 131 7.63 28.36 11.52
N PHE A 132 6.61 28.65 12.34
CA PHE A 132 6.42 30.00 12.89
C PHE A 132 7.18 30.22 14.21
N PHE A 133 7.51 29.16 14.96
CA PHE A 133 8.13 29.26 16.29
C PHE A 133 9.66 29.08 16.31
N SER A 134 10.29 28.83 15.17
CA SER A 134 11.75 28.64 15.08
C SER A 134 12.53 29.89 14.64
N ASN A 135 11.87 31.06 14.55
CA ASN A 135 12.48 32.33 14.14
C ASN A 135 12.47 33.40 15.25
N PHE A 136 12.45 32.99 16.52
CA PHE A 136 12.64 33.88 17.67
C PHE A 136 13.73 33.34 18.59
#